data_AF-A0A1B5Z9W2-F1
#
_entry.id   AF-A0A1B5Z9W2-F1
#
_cell.length_a   1.000
_cell.length_b   1.000
_cell.length_c   1.000
_cell.angle_alpha   90.00
_cell.angle_beta   90.00
_cell.angle_gamma   90.00
#
_symmetry.space_group_name_H-M   'P 1'
#
loop_
_entity.id
_entity.type
_entity.pdbx_description
1 polymer ?
#
loop_
_entity_poly.entity_id
_entity_poly.type
_entity_poly.pdbx_seq_one_letter_code
_entity_poly.pdbx_strand_id
1 'polypeptide(L)'
;LKTNYNHVGSGLLTAFTERWQPETGTFHLPIGEMTITLDDVSCLLHIPITGKMLNHAGTSCTMEEGQDMCEELLNFSREDAQEEFDKMKGAHVSFAKLLEIYHDNLNLALAA
;
A
#
# COMPACT_ATOMS: atom_id res chain seq x y z
N LEU A 1 -18.21 12.83 -4.94
CA LEU A 1 -18.81 13.10 -3.62
C LEU A 1 -18.14 14.35 -3.06
N LYS A 2 -18.90 15.41 -2.75
CA LYS A 2 -18.40 16.62 -2.11
C LYS A 2 -18.57 16.41 -0.61
N THR A 3 -17.60 15.81 0.06
CA THR A 3 -17.62 15.67 1.52
C THR A 3 -17.22 17.01 2.14
N ASN A 4 -17.92 17.39 3.22
CA ASN A 4 -17.75 18.67 3.91
C ASN A 4 -16.56 18.55 4.89
N TYR A 5 -15.34 18.68 4.37
CA TYR A 5 -14.08 18.59 5.14
C TYR A 5 -13.82 19.79 6.06
N ASN A 6 -14.71 20.78 6.12
CA ASN A 6 -14.46 22.01 6.86
C ASN A 6 -14.80 21.91 8.36
N HIS A 7 -15.38 20.77 8.80
CA HIS A 7 -15.79 20.59 10.18
C HIS A 7 -15.58 19.15 10.64
N VAL A 8 -14.43 18.87 11.27
CA VAL A 8 -14.23 17.62 12.00
C VAL A 8 -15.08 17.67 13.27
N GLY A 9 -15.91 16.65 13.51
CA GLY A 9 -16.77 16.59 14.69
C GLY A 9 -15.94 16.53 15.98
N SER A 10 -16.31 17.32 17.00
CA SER A 10 -15.60 17.35 18.28
C SER A 10 -15.55 15.98 18.98
N GLY A 11 -16.59 15.15 18.81
CA GLY A 11 -16.63 13.78 19.34
C GLY A 11 -15.57 12.87 18.73
N LEU A 12 -15.28 13.02 17.43
CA LEU A 12 -14.24 12.25 16.75
C LEU A 12 -12.85 12.61 17.27
N LEU A 13 -12.56 13.91 17.37
CA LEU A 13 -11.29 14.40 17.91
C LEU A 13 -11.08 13.96 19.36
N THR A 14 -12.13 14.02 20.17
CA THR A 14 -12.08 13.61 21.59
C THR A 14 -11.81 12.11 21.70
N ALA A 15 -12.52 11.28 20.93
CA ALA A 15 -12.32 9.84 20.93
C ALA A 15 -10.89 9.44 20.53
N PHE A 16 -10.30 10.12 19.53
CA PHE A 16 -8.90 9.88 19.16
C PHE A 16 -7.93 10.33 20.25
N THR A 17 -8.18 11.48 20.89
CA THR A 17 -7.33 12.00 21.96
C THR A 17 -7.33 11.06 23.18
N GLU A 18 -8.49 10.53 23.56
CA GLU A 18 -8.63 9.60 24.68
C GLU A 18 -8.02 8.22 24.39
N ARG A 19 -7.97 7.82 23.11
CA ARG A 19 -7.46 6.49 22.68
C ARG A 19 -6.02 6.53 22.17
N TRP A 20 -5.39 7.70 22.18
CA TRP A 20 -3.99 7.89 21.79
C TRP A 20 -3.06 7.31 22.85
N GLN A 21 -2.17 6.40 22.46
CA GLN A 21 -1.06 5.95 23.29
C GLN A 21 0.20 6.77 22.94
N PRO A 22 0.62 7.71 23.80
CA PRO A 22 1.73 8.62 23.49
C PRO A 22 3.09 7.94 23.40
N GLU A 23 3.29 6.81 24.08
CA GLU A 23 4.57 6.09 24.07
C GLU A 23 4.85 5.38 22.75
N THR A 24 3.82 4.88 22.07
CA THR A 24 3.94 4.10 20.83
C THR A 24 3.51 4.88 19.60
N GLY A 25 2.82 6.01 19.78
CA GLY A 25 2.24 6.78 18.69
C GLY A 25 1.08 6.06 17.98
N THR A 26 0.37 5.19 18.69
CA THR A 26 -0.71 4.35 18.14
C THR A 26 -2.04 4.60 18.84
N PHE A 27 -3.16 4.36 18.15
CA PHE A 27 -4.50 4.43 18.73
C PHE A 27 -5.01 3.06 19.17
N HIS A 28 -5.62 2.98 20.36
CA HIS A 28 -6.31 1.78 20.85
C HIS A 28 -7.77 1.76 20.40
N LEU A 29 -8.05 1.01 19.34
CA LEU A 29 -9.39 0.84 18.80
C LEU A 29 -9.94 -0.53 19.22
N PRO A 30 -11.01 -0.58 20.04
CA PRO A 30 -11.66 -1.84 20.40
C PRO A 30 -12.29 -2.45 19.14
N ILE A 31 -12.06 -3.75 18.98
CA ILE A 31 -12.59 -4.51 17.85
C ILE A 31 -14.13 -4.46 17.90
N GLY A 32 -14.76 -3.93 16.84
CA GLY A 32 -16.21 -3.98 16.65
C GLY A 32 -17.01 -2.73 17.01
N GLU A 33 -16.42 -1.70 17.61
CA GLU A 33 -17.14 -0.44 17.93
C GLU A 33 -16.80 0.71 16.96
N MET A 34 -15.69 0.64 16.24
CA MET A 34 -15.28 1.70 15.31
C MET A 34 -15.00 1.14 13.92
N THR A 35 -15.93 1.36 12.98
CA THR A 35 -15.65 1.17 11.56
C THR A 35 -14.87 2.38 11.07
N ILE A 36 -13.55 2.22 10.85
CA ILE A 36 -12.75 3.24 10.18
C ILE A 36 -13.30 3.39 8.75
N THR A 37 -13.86 4.55 8.45
CA THR A 37 -14.35 4.85 7.11
C THR A 37 -13.21 5.38 6.24
N LEU A 38 -13.36 5.29 4.92
CA LEU A 38 -12.40 5.91 4.00
C LEU A 38 -12.28 7.42 4.25
N ASP A 39 -13.37 8.07 4.69
CA ASP A 39 -13.38 9.48 5.09
C ASP A 39 -12.44 9.75 6.28
N ASP A 40 -12.45 8.87 7.29
CA ASP A 40 -11.53 8.98 8.43
C ASP A 40 -10.06 8.81 8.01
N VAL A 41 -9.77 7.86 7.12
CA VAL A 41 -8.41 7.64 6.57
C VAL A 41 -7.91 8.87 5.82
N SER A 42 -8.77 9.47 4.99
CA SER A 42 -8.46 10.72 4.27
C SER A 42 -8.17 11.87 5.22
N CYS A 43 -8.97 12.01 6.29
CA CYS A 43 -8.80 13.07 7.26
C CYS A 43 -7.54 12.89 8.11
N LEU A 44 -7.19 11.66 8.49
CA LEU A 44 -6.02 11.36 9.32
C LEU A 44 -4.71 11.39 8.53
N LEU A 45 -4.70 10.85 7.32
CA LEU A 45 -3.48 10.68 6.52
C LEU A 45 -3.28 11.78 5.48
N HIS A 46 -4.29 12.65 5.28
CA HIS A 46 -4.34 13.61 4.18
C HIS A 46 -4.14 12.97 2.79
N ILE A 47 -4.43 11.67 2.68
CA ILE A 47 -4.38 10.94 1.41
C ILE A 47 -5.70 11.17 0.69
N PRO A 48 -5.69 11.74 -0.52
CA PRO A 48 -6.92 11.99 -1.25
C PRO A 48 -7.60 10.66 -1.61
N ILE A 49 -8.86 10.48 -1.20
CA ILE A 49 -9.74 9.38 -1.67
C ILE A 49 -10.25 9.68 -3.08
N THR A 50 -9.45 10.33 -3.91
CA THR A 50 -9.73 10.51 -5.32
C THR A 50 -8.80 9.60 -6.09
N GLY A 51 -9.31 8.42 -6.40
CA GLY A 51 -8.70 7.45 -7.29
C GLY A 51 -9.80 6.60 -7.89
N LYS A 52 -9.57 6.02 -9.08
CA LYS A 52 -10.40 4.90 -9.49
C LYS A 52 -10.25 3.85 -8.40
N MET A 53 -11.35 3.38 -7.82
CA MET A 53 -11.33 2.08 -7.16
C MET A 53 -10.68 1.15 -8.16
N LEU A 54 -9.53 0.57 -7.81
CA LEU A 54 -8.99 -0.53 -8.59
C LEU A 54 -10.05 -1.61 -8.45
N ASN A 55 -11.01 -1.63 -9.36
CA ASN A 55 -11.84 -2.80 -9.56
C ASN A 55 -10.83 -3.82 -10.06
N HIS A 56 -10.32 -4.64 -9.15
CA HIS A 56 -9.53 -5.82 -9.50
C HIS A 56 -10.51 -6.82 -10.15
N ALA A 57 -11.09 -6.44 -11.28
CA ALA A 57 -11.66 -7.36 -12.25
C ALA A 57 -10.46 -8.03 -12.94
N GLY A 58 -9.73 -8.86 -12.17
CA GLY A 58 -8.42 -9.36 -12.56
C GLY A 58 -7.52 -9.70 -11.37
N THR A 59 -8.06 -10.28 -10.29
CA THR A 59 -7.30 -10.72 -9.09
C THR A 59 -6.25 -11.81 -9.35
N SER A 60 -6.00 -12.17 -10.61
CA SER A 60 -4.93 -13.05 -11.02
C SER A 60 -4.22 -12.37 -12.19
N CYS A 61 -3.23 -11.53 -11.89
CA CYS A 61 -2.14 -11.31 -12.83
C CYS A 61 -1.58 -12.69 -13.16
N THR A 62 -1.59 -13.07 -14.43
CA THR A 62 -0.92 -14.32 -14.85
C THR A 62 0.57 -14.22 -14.55
N MET A 63 1.27 -15.36 -14.50
CA MET A 63 2.72 -15.34 -14.33
C MET A 63 3.42 -14.59 -15.49
N GLU A 64 2.90 -14.73 -16.71
CA GLU A 64 3.44 -14.02 -17.88
C GLU A 64 3.24 -12.51 -17.77
N GLU A 65 2.01 -12.04 -17.47
CA GLU A 65 1.75 -10.62 -17.24
C GLU A 65 2.60 -10.08 -16.08
N GLY A 66 2.81 -10.87 -15.03
CA GLY A 66 3.62 -10.49 -13.89
C GLY A 66 5.11 -10.35 -14.24
N GLN A 67 5.61 -11.21 -15.12
CA GLN A 67 6.98 -11.12 -15.65
C GLN A 67 7.16 -9.89 -16.52
N ASP A 68 6.22 -9.64 -17.43
CA ASP A 68 6.26 -8.47 -18.32
C ASP A 68 6.26 -7.18 -17.49
N MET A 69 5.43 -7.12 -16.44
CA MET A 69 5.41 -5.99 -15.49
C MET A 69 6.72 -5.85 -14.70
N CYS A 70 7.34 -6.96 -14.28
CA CYS A 70 8.61 -6.92 -13.56
C CYS A 70 9.74 -6.38 -14.45
N GLU A 71 9.78 -6.80 -15.72
CA GLU A 71 10.77 -6.33 -16.68
C GLU A 71 10.57 -4.85 -17.00
N GLU A 72 9.33 -4.44 -17.32
CA GLU A 72 9.02 -3.07 -17.73
C GLU A 72 9.17 -2.06 -16.58
N LEU A 73 8.69 -2.40 -15.39
CA LEU A 73 8.54 -1.44 -14.29
C LEU A 73 9.66 -1.50 -13.25
N LEU A 74 10.29 -2.67 -13.10
CA LEU A 74 11.29 -2.91 -12.05
C LEU A 74 12.69 -3.20 -12.62
N ASN A 75 12.87 -3.22 -13.95
CA ASN A 75 14.08 -3.74 -14.61
C ASN A 75 14.48 -5.12 -14.09
N PHE A 76 13.50 -5.94 -13.71
CA PHE A 76 13.72 -7.26 -13.17
C PHE A 76 13.39 -8.29 -14.25
N SER A 77 14.40 -9.02 -14.71
CA SER A 77 14.29 -9.87 -15.90
C SER A 77 13.15 -10.89 -15.79
N ARG A 78 12.58 -11.31 -16.93
CA ARG A 78 11.50 -12.30 -16.95
C ARG A 78 11.95 -13.63 -16.34
N GLU A 79 13.21 -14.00 -16.55
CA GLU A 79 13.83 -15.21 -16.02
C GLU A 79 13.93 -15.16 -14.49
N ASP A 80 14.46 -14.06 -13.93
CA ASP A 80 14.59 -13.91 -12.48
C ASP A 80 13.21 -13.77 -11.81
N ALA A 81 12.26 -13.13 -12.49
CA ALA A 81 10.87 -13.02 -12.05
C ALA A 81 10.19 -14.40 -12.00
N GLN A 82 10.42 -15.27 -13.00
CA GLN A 82 9.91 -16.64 -12.97
C GLN A 82 10.44 -17.43 -11.78
N GLU A 83 11.74 -17.34 -11.47
CA GLU A 83 12.33 -18.05 -10.32
C GLU A 83 11.71 -17.58 -8.99
N GLU A 84 11.57 -16.27 -8.80
CA GLU A 84 10.93 -15.74 -7.58
C GLU A 84 9.44 -16.12 -7.52
N PHE A 85 8.72 -16.13 -8.64
CA PHE A 85 7.33 -16.55 -8.68
C PHE A 85 7.14 -18.04 -8.37
N ASP A 86 8.05 -18.89 -8.84
CA ASP A 86 8.06 -20.32 -8.54
C ASP A 86 8.29 -20.59 -7.05
N LYS A 87 9.13 -19.76 -6.41
CA LYS A 87 9.37 -19.77 -4.96
C LYS A 87 8.17 -19.28 -4.17
N MET A 88 7.52 -18.20 -4.64
CA MET A 88 6.37 -17.58 -3.98
C MET A 88 5.03 -18.24 -4.30
N LYS A 89 5.01 -19.20 -5.24
CA LYS A 89 3.81 -19.93 -5.71
C LYS A 89 2.72 -19.00 -6.27
N GLY A 90 3.15 -17.97 -6.99
CA GLY A 90 2.27 -17.02 -7.66
C GLY A 90 3.04 -15.83 -8.23
N ALA A 91 2.36 -14.95 -8.96
CA ALA A 91 2.90 -13.69 -9.47
C ALA A 91 3.13 -12.68 -8.33
N HIS A 92 4.05 -13.02 -7.43
CA HIS A 92 4.35 -12.30 -6.20
C HIS A 92 5.86 -12.19 -6.04
N VAL A 93 6.33 -10.96 -5.80
CA VAL A 93 7.71 -10.69 -5.40
C VAL A 93 7.75 -10.51 -3.89
N SER A 94 8.65 -11.21 -3.19
CA SER A 94 8.82 -10.99 -1.76
C SER A 94 9.35 -9.58 -1.47
N PHE A 95 9.01 -9.02 -0.31
CA PHE A 95 9.52 -7.71 0.09
C PHE A 95 11.06 -7.66 0.09
N ALA A 96 11.72 -8.74 0.53
CA ALA A 96 13.17 -8.83 0.53
C ALA A 96 13.75 -8.72 -0.90
N LYS A 97 13.18 -9.46 -1.85
CA LYS A 97 13.58 -9.39 -3.26
C LYS A 97 13.31 -8.00 -3.86
N LEU A 98 12.15 -7.41 -3.54
CA LEU A 98 11.81 -6.07 -4.01
C LEU A 98 12.81 -5.01 -3.49
N LEU A 99 13.28 -5.15 -2.25
CA LEU A 99 14.28 -4.25 -1.67
C LEU A 99 15.65 -4.39 -2.36
N GLU A 100 16.05 -5.63 -2.69
CA GLU A 100 17.26 -5.90 -3.49
C GLU A 100 17.17 -5.21 -4.86
N ILE A 101 16.08 -5.44 -5.60
CA ILE A 101 15.82 -4.83 -6.91
C ILE A 101 15.89 -3.29 -6.83
N TYR A 102 15.27 -2.71 -5.79
CA TYR A 102 15.29 -1.26 -5.59
C TYR A 102 16.72 -0.72 -5.40
N HIS A 103 17.53 -1.37 -4.56
CA HIS A 103 18.91 -0.94 -4.33
C HIS A 103 19.79 -1.13 -5.57
N ASP A 104 19.62 -2.22 -6.32
CA ASP A 104 20.39 -2.47 -7.55
C ASP A 104 20.07 -1.41 -8.60
N ASN A 105 18.79 -1.11 -8.81
CA ASN A 105 18.36 -0.03 -9.70
C ASN A 105 18.86 1.33 -9.26
N LEU A 106 18.82 1.62 -7.96
CA LEU A 106 19.34 2.87 -7.41
C LEU A 106 20.84 3.00 -7.68
N ASN A 107 21.60 1.93 -7.47
CA ASN A 107 23.04 1.92 -7.72
C ASN A 107 23.35 2.11 -9.21
N LEU A 108 22.61 1.46 -10.10
CA LEU A 108 22.75 1.63 -11.55
C LEU A 108 22.45 3.08 -11.97
N ALA A 109 21.37 3.67 -11.45
CA ALA A 109 21.01 5.06 -11.74
C ALA A 109 22.03 6.07 -11.22
N LEU A 110 22.68 5.79 -10.09
CA LEU A 110 23.73 6.64 -9.53
C LEU A 110 25.09 6.49 -10.26
N ALA A 111 25.28 5.38 -10.99
CA ALA A 111 26.49 5.11 -11.75
C ALA A 111 26.43 5.61 -13.22
N ALA A 112 25.27 6.07 -13.68
CA ALA A 112 25.02 6.61 -15.01
C ALA A 112 25.22 8.15 -15.06
#